data_AF-A0A846HEY5-F1
#
_entry.id   AF-A0A846HEY5-F1
#
_cell.length_a   1.000
_cell.length_b   1.000
_cell.length_c   1.000
_cell.angle_alpha   90.00
_cell.angle_beta   90.00
_cell.angle_gamma   90.00
#
_symmetry.space_group_name_H-M   'P 1'
#
loop_
_entity.id
_entity.type
_entity.pdbx_description
1 polymer ?
#
loop_
_entity_poly.entity_id
_entity_poly.type
_entity_poly.pdbx_seq_one_letter_code
_entity_poly.pdbx_strand_id
1 'polypeptide(L)'
;MNNISNRNPENFGSEAVNNNLWQYIKSLNPETLAQLSKPTSPEILQAIERTVVSMLGNLPSEDFDIEITTSREHLGMLLASAMMNGYFLHNVQQRLQFEKSLQ
;
A
#
# COMPACT_ATOMS: atom_id res chain seq x y z
N MET A 1 4.43 40.75 -17.84
CA MET A 1 5.41 39.65 -17.80
C MET A 1 6.18 39.76 -16.49
N ASN A 2 5.81 38.99 -15.46
CA ASN A 2 6.60 38.86 -14.24
C ASN A 2 6.80 37.37 -13.93
N ASN A 3 8.07 37.00 -13.84
CA ASN A 3 8.64 35.66 -13.69
C ASN A 3 8.37 35.13 -12.27
N ILE A 4 7.52 34.12 -12.14
CA ILE A 4 7.39 33.35 -10.90
C ILE A 4 8.40 32.21 -11.01
N SER A 5 9.57 32.46 -10.44
CA SER A 5 10.64 31.50 -10.30
C SER A 5 10.14 30.25 -9.56
N ASN A 6 10.30 29.12 -10.24
CA ASN A 6 10.75 27.84 -9.71
C ASN A 6 10.28 27.50 -8.28
N ARG A 7 9.03 27.04 -8.14
CA ARG A 7 8.64 26.21 -6.99
C ARG A 7 9.24 24.83 -7.20
N ASN A 8 10.45 24.65 -6.69
CA ASN A 8 11.01 23.34 -6.43
C ASN A 8 10.06 22.65 -5.43
N PRO A 9 9.45 21.49 -5.72
CA PRO A 9 8.78 20.74 -4.68
C PRO A 9 9.86 20.32 -3.69
N GLU A 10 9.74 20.87 -2.48
CA GLU A 10 10.56 20.56 -1.32
C GLU A 10 10.68 19.04 -1.16
N ASN A 11 11.85 18.53 -1.53
CA ASN A 11 12.62 17.57 -0.75
C ASN A 11 11.86 16.38 -0.16
N PHE A 12 11.33 15.49 -1.01
CA PHE A 12 11.06 14.10 -0.64
C PHE A 12 12.38 13.33 -0.47
N GLY A 13 13.17 13.67 0.54
CA GLY A 13 14.52 13.14 0.60
C GLY A 13 15.30 13.47 1.85
N SER A 14 14.74 13.31 3.05
CA SER A 14 15.57 13.25 4.27
C SER A 14 14.81 12.85 5.54
N GLU A 15 14.03 11.78 5.50
CA GLU A 15 13.78 11.00 6.73
C GLU A 15 14.05 9.52 6.48
N ALA A 16 15.20 9.25 5.86
CA ALA A 16 16.02 8.14 6.32
C ALA A 16 16.48 8.46 7.75
N VAL A 17 15.54 8.48 8.70
CA VAL A 17 15.84 8.31 10.12
C VAL A 17 16.78 7.13 10.15
N ASN A 18 18.02 7.37 10.58
CA ASN A 18 19.05 6.34 10.74
C ASN A 18 18.36 5.05 11.18
N ASN A 19 18.21 4.10 10.25
CA ASN A 19 17.46 2.89 10.52
C ASN A 19 18.37 2.08 11.44
N ASN A 20 18.26 2.36 12.73
CA ASN A 20 19.16 1.87 13.77
C ASN A 20 19.11 0.35 13.80
N LEU A 21 17.95 -0.23 13.45
CA LEU A 21 17.80 -1.66 13.24
C LEU A 21 18.61 -2.16 12.03
N TRP A 22 18.55 -1.46 10.89
CA TRP A 22 19.35 -1.81 9.71
C TRP A 22 20.85 -1.71 9.96
N GLN A 23 21.29 -0.67 10.67
CA GLN A 23 22.69 -0.52 11.08
C GLN A 23 23.10 -1.61 12.07
N TYR A 24 22.24 -1.94 13.03
CA TYR A 24 22.44 -3.05 13.95
C TYR A 24 22.56 -4.38 13.22
N ILE A 25 21.63 -4.72 12.32
CA ILE A 25 21.65 -5.95 11.52
C ILE A 25 22.95 -6.05 10.71
N LYS A 26 23.39 -4.95 10.09
CA LYS A 26 24.67 -4.89 9.36
C LYS A 26 25.90 -5.04 10.25
N SER A 27 25.80 -4.66 11.52
CA SER A 27 26.89 -4.82 12.50
C SER A 27 27.03 -6.24 13.05
N LEU A 28 26.00 -7.10 12.86
CA LEU A 28 26.06 -8.49 13.29
C LEU A 28 27.09 -9.26 12.46
N ASN A 29 27.82 -10.16 13.11
CA ASN A 29 28.67 -11.08 12.38
C ASN A 29 27.82 -12.06 11.53
N PRO A 30 28.36 -12.62 10.44
CA PRO A 30 27.61 -13.50 9.55
C PRO A 30 27.05 -14.76 10.23
N GLU A 31 27.71 -15.26 11.27
CA GLU A 31 27.28 -16.46 12.00
C GLU A 31 26.01 -16.19 12.83
N THR A 32 26.00 -15.08 13.57
CA THR A 32 24.84 -14.63 14.36
C THR A 32 23.67 -14.34 13.43
N LEU A 33 23.90 -13.67 12.29
CA LEU A 33 22.85 -13.44 11.30
C LEU A 33 22.30 -14.78 10.76
N ALA A 34 23.16 -15.72 10.40
CA ALA A 34 22.76 -17.03 9.90
C ALA A 34 21.99 -17.86 10.94
N GLN A 35 22.28 -17.71 12.24
CA GLN A 35 21.51 -18.35 13.31
C GLN A 35 20.13 -17.69 13.48
N LEU A 36 20.05 -16.36 13.45
CA LEU A 36 18.79 -15.61 13.56
C LEU A 36 17.85 -15.83 12.36
N SER A 37 18.39 -16.02 11.16
CA SER A 37 17.60 -16.30 9.96
C SER A 37 17.12 -17.75 9.85
N LYS A 38 17.51 -18.64 10.77
CA LYS A 38 17.08 -20.05 10.76
C LYS A 38 15.81 -20.23 11.61
N PRO A 39 14.66 -20.56 11.01
CA PRO A 39 13.48 -20.93 11.79
C PRO A 39 13.76 -22.22 12.58
N THR A 40 13.39 -22.24 13.85
CA THR A 40 13.64 -23.37 14.76
C THR A 40 12.79 -24.59 14.43
N SER A 41 11.65 -24.40 13.76
CA SER A 41 10.78 -25.47 13.28
C SER A 41 9.96 -25.05 12.05
N PRO A 42 9.37 -26.01 11.30
CA PRO A 42 8.45 -25.72 10.20
C PRO A 42 7.23 -24.89 10.60
N GLU A 43 6.70 -25.10 11.81
CA GLU A 43 5.56 -24.35 12.35
C GLU A 43 5.91 -22.88 12.58
N ILE A 44 7.11 -22.60 13.08
CA ILE A 44 7.61 -21.23 13.25
C ILE A 44 7.79 -20.54 11.90
N LEU A 45 8.29 -21.25 10.89
CA LEU A 45 8.40 -20.68 9.53
C LEU A 45 7.01 -20.29 9.00
N GLN A 46 6.01 -21.17 9.12
CA GLN A 46 4.64 -20.85 8.72
C GLN A 46 4.05 -19.68 9.51
N ALA A 47 4.34 -19.58 10.81
CA ALA A 47 3.90 -18.46 11.62
C ALA A 47 4.54 -17.12 11.18
N ILE A 48 5.82 -17.14 10.81
CA ILE A 48 6.52 -15.96 10.25
C ILE A 48 5.90 -15.57 8.92
N GLU A 49 5.68 -16.51 8.00
CA GLU A 49 5.05 -16.25 6.69
C GLU A 49 3.66 -15.62 6.86
N ARG A 50 2.82 -16.20 7.73
CA ARG A 50 1.49 -15.64 8.04
C ARG A 50 1.58 -14.24 8.62
N THR A 51 2.55 -14.00 9.50
CA THR A 51 2.77 -12.69 10.11
C THR A 51 3.15 -11.65 9.04
N VAL A 52 4.07 -11.99 8.13
CA VAL A 52 4.47 -11.11 7.02
C VAL A 52 3.30 -10.84 6.09
N VAL A 53 2.54 -11.87 5.69
CA VAL A 53 1.35 -11.70 4.84
C VAL A 53 0.31 -10.82 5.52
N SER A 54 0.09 -10.99 6.83
CA SER A 54 -0.82 -10.15 7.60
C SER A 54 -0.34 -8.69 7.68
N MET A 55 0.96 -8.46 7.80
CA MET A 55 1.54 -7.10 7.79
C MET A 55 1.36 -6.44 6.42
N LEU A 56 1.61 -7.19 5.34
CA LEU A 56 1.47 -6.68 3.97
C LEU A 56 0.00 -6.49 3.56
N GLY A 57 -0.93 -7.31 4.06
CA GLY A 57 -2.36 -7.18 3.77
C GLY A 57 -3.03 -6.01 4.47
N ASN A 58 -2.47 -5.53 5.58
CA ASN A 58 -2.98 -4.39 6.34
C ASN A 58 -2.10 -3.13 6.18
N LEU A 59 -1.26 -3.11 5.14
CA LEU A 59 -0.30 -2.05 4.94
C LEU A 59 -1.04 -0.75 4.55
N PRO A 60 -0.81 0.37 5.24
CA PRO A 60 -1.45 1.64 4.89
C PRO A 60 -0.96 2.09 3.51
N SER A 61 -1.89 2.37 2.59
CA SER A 61 -1.55 2.77 1.22
C SER A 61 -0.87 4.14 1.11
N GLU A 62 -0.86 4.92 2.19
CA GLU A 62 -0.23 6.25 2.25
C GLU A 62 1.30 6.17 2.38
N ASP A 63 1.81 5.10 3.01
CA ASP A 63 3.24 4.94 3.32
C ASP A 63 3.95 3.95 2.37
N PHE A 64 3.21 3.30 1.47
CA PHE A 64 3.74 2.22 0.64
C PHE A 64 3.17 2.25 -0.79
N ASP A 65 4.06 2.10 -1.77
CA ASP A 65 3.68 1.87 -3.16
C ASP A 65 3.10 0.45 -3.30
N ILE A 66 1.83 0.35 -3.71
CA ILE A 66 1.11 -0.92 -3.90
C ILE A 66 1.06 -1.25 -5.39
N GLU A 67 1.68 -2.36 -5.79
CA GLU A 67 1.54 -2.94 -7.13
C GLU A 67 0.61 -4.17 -7.07
N ILE A 68 -0.44 -4.18 -7.88
CA ILE A 68 -1.37 -5.32 -7.99
C ILE A 68 -1.18 -5.98 -9.36
N THR A 69 -0.73 -7.23 -9.38
CA THR A 69 -0.63 -8.04 -10.59
C THR A 69 -1.88 -8.91 -10.75
N THR A 70 -2.51 -8.88 -11.93
CA THR A 70 -3.70 -9.69 -12.24
C THR A 70 -3.75 -10.08 -13.72
N SER A 71 -4.64 -11.00 -14.07
CA SER A 71 -4.87 -11.40 -15.47
C SER A 71 -5.74 -10.38 -16.20
N ARG A 72 -5.67 -10.37 -17.54
CA ARG A 72 -6.56 -9.55 -18.39
C ARG A 72 -8.04 -9.82 -18.11
N GLU A 73 -8.41 -11.07 -17.90
CA GLU A 73 -9.78 -11.50 -17.63
C GLU A 73 -10.31 -10.91 -16.31
N HIS A 74 -9.57 -11.12 -15.21
CA HIS A 74 -9.96 -10.59 -13.90
C HIS A 74 -9.97 -9.06 -13.86
N LEU A 75 -9.02 -8.41 -14.54
CA LEU A 75 -9.03 -6.96 -14.70
C LEU A 75 -10.28 -6.49 -15.45
N GLY A 76 -10.65 -7.17 -16.54
CA GLY A 76 -11.87 -6.86 -17.29
C GLY A 76 -13.13 -6.97 -16.42
N MET A 77 -13.24 -8.02 -15.62
CA MET A 77 -14.34 -8.19 -14.67
C MET A 77 -14.37 -7.06 -13.62
N LEU A 78 -13.22 -6.72 -13.04
CA LEU A 78 -13.11 -5.64 -12.05
C LEU A 78 -13.58 -4.29 -12.63
N LEU A 79 -13.16 -3.97 -13.85
CA LEU A 79 -13.56 -2.75 -14.55
C LEU A 79 -15.07 -2.74 -14.84
N ALA A 80 -15.64 -3.86 -15.30
CA ALA A 80 -17.08 -3.98 -15.51
C ALA A 80 -17.87 -3.77 -14.22
N SER A 81 -17.44 -4.38 -13.11
CA SER A 81 -18.03 -4.17 -11.79
C SER A 81 -17.93 -2.72 -11.32
N ALA A 82 -16.77 -2.09 -11.50
CA ALA A 82 -16.58 -0.67 -11.17
C ALA A 82 -17.50 0.25 -11.99
N MET A 83 -17.67 -0.02 -13.28
CA MET A 83 -18.58 0.73 -14.14
C MET A 83 -20.04 0.60 -13.69
N MET A 84 -20.50 -0.62 -13.41
CA MET A 84 -21.86 -0.84 -12.91
C MET A 84 -22.10 -0.14 -11.58
N ASN A 85 -21.14 -0.21 -10.66
CA ASN A 85 -21.22 0.50 -9.38
C ASN A 85 -21.26 2.02 -9.58
N GLY A 86 -20.44 2.57 -10.47
CA GLY A 86 -20.45 3.99 -10.81
C GLY A 86 -21.80 4.47 -11.35
N TYR A 87 -22.39 3.71 -12.28
CA TYR A 87 -23.73 4.00 -12.80
C TYR A 87 -24.80 3.95 -11.71
N PHE A 88 -24.76 2.93 -10.84
CA PHE A 88 -25.66 2.81 -9.70
C PHE A 88 -25.55 4.02 -8.75
N LEU A 89 -24.33 4.40 -8.38
CA LEU A 89 -24.09 5.55 -7.51
C LEU A 89 -24.61 6.85 -8.12
N HIS A 90 -24.44 7.03 -9.43
CA HIS A 90 -24.98 8.19 -10.13
C HIS A 90 -26.51 8.26 -10.06
N ASN A 91 -27.19 7.13 -10.28
CA ASN A 91 -28.65 7.08 -10.17
C ASN A 91 -29.12 7.36 -8.73
N VAL A 92 -28.43 6.84 -7.72
CA VAL A 92 -28.71 7.13 -6.30
C VAL A 92 -28.54 8.62 -6.02
N GLN A 93 -27.49 9.24 -6.56
CA GLN A 93 -27.26 10.67 -6.43
C GLN A 93 -28.37 11.50 -7.08
N GLN A 94 -28.79 11.16 -8.31
CA GLN A 94 -29.89 11.85 -8.99
C GLN A 94 -31.19 11.78 -8.18
N ARG A 95 -31.52 10.60 -7.65
CA ARG A 95 -32.72 10.42 -6.81
C ARG A 95 -32.65 11.29 -5.56
N LEU A 96 -31.53 11.29 -4.86
CA LEU A 96 -31.34 12.10 -3.65
C LEU A 96 -31.46 13.61 -3.95
N GLN A 97 -30.94 14.07 -5.09
CA GLN A 97 -31.06 15.47 -5.50
C GLN A 97 -32.52 15.85 -5.80
N PHE A 98 -33.25 14.97 -6.47
CA PHE A 98 -34.67 15.18 -6.74
C PHE A 98 -35.49 15.26 -5.44
N GLU A 99 -35.28 14.32 -4.52
CA GLU A 99 -35.93 14.32 -3.19
C GLU A 99 -35.67 15.63 -2.42
N LYS A 100 -34.42 16.13 -2.44
CA LYS A 100 -34.08 17.42 -1.82
C LYS A 100 -34.76 18.62 -2.47
N SER A 101 -35.05 18.57 -3.77
CA SER A 101 -35.71 19.67 -4.47
C SER A 101 -37.21 19.77 -4.21
N LEU A 102 -37.81 18.72 -3.64
CA LEU A 102 -39.23 18.67 -3.28
C LEU A 102 -39.50 19.05 -1.80
N GLN A 103 -38.45 19.34 -1.03
CA GLN A 103 -38.51 19.88 0.34
C GLN A 103 -38.41 21.40 0.32
#